data_AF-A0A3B9BD29-F1
#
_entry.id   AF-A0A3B9BD29-F1
#
_cell.length_a   1.000
_cell.length_b   1.000
_cell.length_c   1.000
_cell.angle_alpha   90.00
_cell.angle_beta   90.00
_cell.angle_gamma   90.00
#
_symmetry.space_group_name_H-M   'P 1'
#
loop_
_entity.id
_entity.type
_entity.pdbx_description
1 polymer ?
#
loop_
_entity_poly.entity_id
_entity_poly.type
_entity_poly.pdbx_seq_one_letter_code
_entity_poly.pdbx_strand_id
1 'polypeptide(L)' 'DKEGFGNCTNTGACAVECPKGIDLSNIARMNRDFLGASVKSKKP' A
#
# COMPACT_ATOMS: atom_id res chain seq x y z
N ASP A 1 13.20 -6.26 -5.00
CA ASP A 1 12.10 -6.25 -5.98
C ASP A 1 12.70 -6.35 -7.38
N LYS A 2 12.12 -7.13 -8.30
CA LYS A 2 12.71 -7.39 -9.63
C LYS A 2 12.78 -6.12 -10.48
N GLU A 3 11.88 -5.20 -10.20
CA GLU A 3 11.66 -3.95 -10.91
C GLU A 3 12.42 -2.77 -10.27
N GLY A 4 13.08 -2.98 -9.13
CA GLY A 4 13.97 -1.99 -8.50
C GLY A 4 13.26 -0.86 -7.73
N PHE A 5 11.95 -0.94 -7.50
CA PHE A 5 11.18 0.15 -6.87
C PHE A 5 11.49 0.40 -5.39
N GLY A 6 12.22 -0.49 -4.71
CA GLY A 6 12.56 -0.36 -3.30
C GLY A 6 11.34 -0.36 -2.37
N ASN A 7 11.56 -0.11 -1.08
CA ASN A 7 10.49 0.01 -0.09
C ASN A 7 10.37 1.49 0.35
N CYS A 8 9.14 2.02 0.43
CA CYS A 8 8.88 3.34 1.00
C CYS A 8 8.71 3.24 2.53
N THR A 9 9.48 3.99 3.31
CA THR A 9 9.27 4.14 4.77
C THR A 9 8.01 4.94 5.09
N ASN A 10 7.66 5.88 4.20
CA ASN A 10 6.39 6.58 4.20
C ASN A 10 5.60 6.22 2.94
N THR A 11 4.58 5.37 3.08
CA THR A 11 3.77 4.90 1.95
C THR A 11 3.06 6.04 1.20
N GLY A 12 2.86 7.21 1.82
CA GLY A 12 2.33 8.40 1.14
C GLY A 12 3.31 9.00 0.12
N ALA A 13 4.62 8.95 0.38
CA ALA A 13 5.64 9.42 -0.57
C ALA A 13 5.66 8.56 -1.85
N CYS A 14 5.30 7.28 -1.72
CA CYS A 14 5.18 6.37 -2.84
C CYS A 14 4.14 6.83 -3.89
N ALA A 15 3.16 7.68 -3.54
CA ALA A 15 2.24 8.25 -4.53
C ALA A 15 2.94 9.18 -5.53
N VAL A 16 3.93 9.95 -5.05
CA VAL A 16 4.70 10.92 -5.85
C VAL A 16 5.81 10.23 -6.63
N GLU A 17 6.51 9.29 -6.00
CA GLU A 17 7.65 8.58 -6.61
C GLU A 17 7.22 7.47 -7.58
N CYS A 18 5.96 7.01 -7.51
CA CYS A 18 5.49 5.96 -8.41
C CYS A 18 5.46 6.49 -9.86
N PRO A 19 6.20 5.86 -10.79
CA PRO A 19 6.24 6.31 -12.19
C PRO A 19 4.90 6.14 -12.92
N LYS A 20 3.93 5.45 -12.31
CA LYS A 20 2.56 5.31 -12.80
C LYS A 20 1.59 6.32 -12.18
N GLY A 21 2.04 7.17 -11.25
CA GLY A 21 1.24 8.24 -10.65
C GLY A 21 0.01 7.70 -9.92
N ILE A 22 0.22 6.94 -8.84
CA ILE A 22 -0.90 6.39 -8.08
C ILE A 22 -1.48 7.45 -7.12
N ASP A 23 -2.81 7.53 -7.07
CA ASP A 23 -3.49 8.43 -6.15
C ASP A 23 -3.42 7.93 -4.70
N LEU A 24 -3.33 8.84 -3.73
CA LEU A 24 -3.33 8.52 -2.30
C LEU A 24 -4.59 7.74 -1.86
N SER A 25 -5.71 7.92 -2.55
CA SER A 25 -6.95 7.15 -2.34
C SER A 25 -6.77 5.66 -2.60
N ASN A 26 -5.92 5.26 -3.55
CA ASN A 26 -5.61 3.85 -3.82
C ASN A 26 -4.82 3.24 -2.66
N ILE A 27 -3.82 3.96 -2.14
CA ILE A 27 -3.05 3.55 -0.97
C ILE A 27 -3.98 3.43 0.26
N ALA A 28 -4.85 4.41 0.47
CA ALA A 28 -5.83 4.39 1.55
C ALA A 28 -6.78 3.19 1.45
N ARG A 29 -7.27 2.88 0.24
CA ARG A 29 -8.10 1.68 -0.01
C ARG A 29 -7.34 0.40 0.34
N MET A 30 -6.12 0.27 -0.19
CA MET A 30 -5.31 -0.93 0.02
C MET A 30 -5.01 -1.16 1.51
N ASN A 31 -4.71 -0.11 2.26
CA ASN A 31 -4.48 -0.21 3.71
C ASN A 31 -5.75 -0.63 4.47
N ARG A 32 -6.92 -0.09 4.11
CA ARG A 32 -8.21 -0.51 4.70
C ARG A 32 -8.50 -1.97 4.41
N ASP A 33 -8.26 -2.42 3.18
CA ASP A 33 -8.50 -3.81 2.77
C ASP A 33 -7.56 -4.76 3.51
N PHE A 34 -6.28 -4.41 3.64
CA PHE A 34 -5.29 -5.19 4.39
C PHE A 34 -5.64 -5.30 5.88
N LEU A 35 -6.02 -4.18 6.51
CA LEU A 35 -6.44 -4.18 7.92
C LEU A 35 -7.72 -4.98 8.11
N GLY A 36 -8.71 -4.80 7.24
CA GLY A 36 -9.96 -5.55 7.26
C GLY A 36 -9.73 -7.05 7.09
N ALA A 37 -8.85 -7.45 6.18
CA ALA A 37 -8.45 -8.84 5.99
C ALA A 37 -7.69 -9.37 7.21
N SER A 38 -6.79 -8.59 7.80
CA SER A 38 -6.01 -8.98 8.99
C SER A 38 -6.90 -9.21 10.22
N VAL A 39 -7.96 -8.40 10.38
CA VAL A 39 -8.95 -8.59 11.44
C VAL A 39 -9.85 -9.80 11.17
N LYS A 40 -10.27 -10.02 9.92
CA LYS A 40 -11.11 -11.18 9.52
C LYS A 40 -10.34 -12.51 9.51
N SER A 41 -9.05 -12.48 9.23
CA SER A 41 -8.17 -13.66 9.13
C SER A 41 -7.81 -14.25 10.50
N LYS A 42 -8.01 -13.50 11.60
CA LYS A 42 -8.01 -14.08 12.94
C LYS A 42 -9.23 -15.00 13.10
N LYS A 43 -9.11 -16.23 12.60
CA LYS A 43 -9.88 -17.36 13.10
C LYS A 43 -9.51 -17.52 14.58
N PRO A 44 -10.48 -17.67 15.50
CA PRO A 44 -10.19 -17.86 16.92
C PRO A 44 -9.27 -19.06 17.15
#